data_AF-A0AAV4B6G0-F1
#
_entry.id   AF-A0AAV4B6G0-F1
#
_cell.length_a   1.000
_cell.length_b   1.000
_cell.length_c   1.000
_cell.angle_alpha   90.00
_cell.angle_beta   90.00
_cell.angle_gamma   90.00
#
_symmetry.space_group_name_H-M   'P 1'
#
loop_
_entity.id
_entity.type
_entity.pdbx_description
1 polymer ?
#
loop_
_entity_poly.entity_id
_entity_poly.type
_entity_poly.pdbx_seq_one_letter_code
_entity_poly.pdbx_strand_id
1 'polypeptide(L)'
;MGDPTHNKQSQISTKQLIGYFERTVQTVKNVLKKSKGQDIHLALLNNRTSPLINLPSPAEMLMGRKLRGRLPEAKSRLQTKASKLASQTFIDRQQKHKNITEGIGFHNSQWATTCS
;
A
#
# COMPACT_ATOMS: atom_id res chain seq x y z
N MET A 1 -52.56 27.78 9.32
CA MET A 1 -51.42 27.71 8.39
C MET A 1 -50.18 27.33 9.17
N GLY A 2 -49.80 26.06 9.14
CA GLY A 2 -48.51 25.59 9.62
C GLY A 2 -48.06 24.55 8.61
N ASP A 3 -47.23 24.97 7.66
CA ASP A 3 -46.76 24.06 6.62
C ASP A 3 -45.93 22.96 7.28
N PRO A 4 -46.22 21.67 7.03
CA PRO A 4 -45.31 20.63 7.42
C PRO A 4 -44.12 20.79 6.49
N THR A 5 -43.04 21.36 7.03
CA THR A 5 -41.71 21.27 6.44
C THR A 5 -41.51 19.81 6.06
N HIS A 6 -41.62 19.50 4.77
CA HIS A 6 -41.19 18.23 4.21
C HIS A 6 -39.70 18.18 4.48
N ASN A 7 -39.35 17.58 5.63
CA ASN A 7 -38.00 17.26 6.00
C ASN A 7 -37.50 16.32 4.90
N LYS A 8 -36.77 16.90 3.95
CA LYS A 8 -35.95 16.17 3.00
C LYS A 8 -34.76 15.56 3.76
N GLN A 9 -35.02 14.86 4.87
CA GLN A 9 -34.15 13.78 5.28
C GLN A 9 -34.39 12.71 4.21
N SER A 10 -33.69 12.97 3.12
CA SER A 10 -33.67 12.29 1.86
C SER A 10 -34.05 10.84 2.03
N GLN A 11 -35.04 10.41 1.26
CA GLN A 11 -35.10 9.03 0.78
C GLN A 11 -33.80 8.75 -0.02
N ILE A 12 -32.65 8.74 0.64
CA ILE A 12 -31.43 8.11 0.14
C ILE A 12 -31.84 6.67 -0.05
N SER A 13 -31.48 6.10 -1.20
CA SER A 13 -31.71 4.71 -1.57
C SER A 13 -31.04 3.75 -0.57
N THR A 14 -31.68 3.56 0.59
CA THR A 14 -31.19 2.74 1.71
C THR A 14 -31.06 1.28 1.31
N LYS A 15 -31.86 0.84 0.33
CA LYS A 15 -31.82 -0.53 -0.21
C LYS A 15 -30.47 -0.89 -0.82
N GLN A 16 -29.85 0.03 -1.58
CA GLN A 16 -28.57 -0.25 -2.23
C GLN A 16 -27.44 -0.40 -1.21
N LEU A 17 -27.41 0.47 -0.20
CA LEU A 17 -26.42 0.42 0.87
C LEU A 17 -26.55 -0.86 1.70
N ILE A 18 -27.78 -1.23 2.09
CA ILE A 18 -28.03 -2.46 2.86
C ILE A 18 -27.59 -3.71 2.07
N GLY A 19 -27.97 -3.80 0.79
CA GLY A 19 -27.55 -4.92 -0.06
C GLY A 19 -26.03 -5.02 -0.21
N TYR A 20 -25.34 -3.88 -0.27
CA TYR A 20 -23.87 -3.83 -0.28
C TYR A 20 -23.27 -4.38 1.03
N PHE A 21 -23.79 -3.96 2.19
CA PHE A 21 -23.33 -4.46 3.49
C PHE A 21 -23.59 -5.96 3.64
N GLU A 22 -24.78 -6.43 3.29
CA GLU A 22 -25.15 -7.84 3.35
C GLU A 22 -24.20 -8.69 2.51
N ARG A 23 -23.93 -8.27 1.27
CA ARG A 23 -23.00 -8.98 0.37
C ARG A 23 -21.57 -8.98 0.92
N THR A 24 -21.15 -7.89 1.53
CA THR A 24 -19.81 -7.77 2.13
C THR A 24 -19.67 -8.73 3.32
N VAL A 25 -20.64 -8.74 4.24
CA VAL A 25 -20.67 -9.65 5.38
C VAL A 25 -20.71 -11.10 4.92
N GLN A 26 -21.52 -11.41 3.91
CA GLN A 26 -21.60 -12.75 3.34
C GLN A 26 -20.26 -13.21 2.75
N THR A 27 -19.55 -12.31 2.06
CA THR A 27 -18.23 -12.58 1.49
C THR A 27 -17.22 -12.90 2.59
N VAL A 28 -17.15 -12.09 3.66
CA VAL A 28 -16.26 -12.32 4.80
C VAL A 28 -16.58 -13.64 5.49
N LYS A 29 -17.87 -13.92 5.75
CA LYS A 29 -18.29 -15.21 6.34
C LYS A 29 -17.85 -16.39 5.49
N ASN A 30 -17.96 -16.28 4.16
CA ASN A 30 -17.54 -17.34 3.25
C ASN A 30 -16.02 -17.54 3.25
N VAL A 31 -15.23 -16.46 3.30
CA VAL A 31 -13.78 -16.54 3.45
C VAL A 31 -13.41 -17.28 4.75
N LEU A 32 -14.04 -16.89 5.87
CA LEU A 32 -13.79 -17.51 7.18
C LEU A 32 -14.21 -18.99 7.22
N LYS A 33 -15.33 -19.34 6.59
CA LYS A 33 -15.77 -20.74 6.48
C LYS A 33 -14.77 -21.59 5.70
N LYS A 34 -14.21 -21.05 4.61
CA LYS A 34 -13.19 -21.73 3.79
C LYS A 34 -11.83 -21.86 4.49
N SER A 35 -11.53 -20.96 5.43
CA SER A 35 -10.29 -20.97 6.20
C SER A 35 -10.42 -21.65 7.56
N LYS A 36 -11.53 -22.34 7.85
CA LYS A 36 -11.67 -23.12 9.09
C LYS A 36 -10.57 -24.18 9.16
N GLY A 37 -9.74 -24.14 10.20
CA GLY A 37 -8.59 -25.03 10.36
C GLY A 37 -7.32 -24.58 9.63
N GLN A 38 -7.30 -23.37 9.06
CA GLN A 38 -6.13 -22.74 8.44
C GLN A 38 -5.90 -21.35 9.05
N ASP A 39 -4.81 -20.69 8.66
CA ASP A 39 -4.53 -19.31 9.10
C ASP A 39 -5.57 -18.33 8.50
N ILE A 40 -6.36 -17.72 9.38
CA ILE A 40 -7.38 -16.71 9.05
C ILE A 40 -6.74 -15.47 8.43
N HIS A 41 -5.56 -15.06 8.91
CA HIS A 41 -4.89 -13.85 8.41
C HIS A 41 -4.46 -14.03 6.95
N LEU A 42 -4.01 -15.22 6.59
CA LEU A 42 -3.68 -15.56 5.21
C LEU A 42 -4.92 -15.52 4.30
N ALA A 43 -6.06 -16.04 4.76
CA ALA A 43 -7.29 -16.01 4.00
C ALA A 43 -7.80 -14.57 3.77
N LEU A 44 -7.71 -13.72 4.80
CA LEU A 44 -8.03 -12.30 4.68
C LEU A 44 -7.06 -11.56 3.78
N LEU A 45 -5.76 -11.87 3.84
CA LEU A 45 -4.76 -11.31 2.94
C LEU A 45 -5.12 -11.62 1.48
N ASN A 46 -5.42 -12.88 1.18
CA ASN A 46 -5.81 -13.29 -0.18
C ASN A 46 -7.06 -12.55 -0.68
N ASN A 47 -8.08 -12.39 0.16
CA ASN A 47 -9.28 -11.62 -0.18
C ASN A 47 -8.95 -10.14 -0.49
N ARG A 48 -8.00 -9.55 0.26
CA ARG A 48 -7.57 -8.16 0.09
C ARG A 48 -6.70 -7.96 -1.15
N THR A 49 -5.87 -8.93 -1.52
CA THR A 49 -4.92 -8.86 -2.65
C THR A 49 -5.48 -9.40 -3.96
N SER A 50 -6.59 -10.14 -3.93
CA SER A 50 -7.21 -10.69 -5.14
C SER A 50 -7.87 -9.58 -5.94
N PRO A 51 -7.47 -9.36 -7.21
CA PRO A 51 -8.22 -8.49 -8.09
C PRO A 51 -9.60 -9.10 -8.39
N LEU A 52 -10.58 -8.24 -8.65
CA LEU A 52 -11.85 -8.66 -9.24
C LEU A 52 -11.76 -8.51 -10.77
N ILE A 53 -12.68 -9.13 -11.50
CA ILE A 53 -12.73 -9.01 -12.96
C ILE A 53 -12.84 -7.52 -13.32
N ASN A 54 -11.84 -7.01 -14.04
CA ASN A 54 -11.70 -5.60 -14.46
C ASN A 54 -11.62 -4.57 -13.31
N LEU A 55 -11.38 -5.00 -12.07
CA LEU A 55 -11.29 -4.12 -10.91
C LEU A 55 -9.98 -4.36 -10.14
N PRO A 56 -9.32 -3.29 -9.66
CA PRO A 56 -8.19 -3.43 -8.76
C PRO A 56 -8.62 -4.15 -7.47
N SER A 57 -7.65 -4.76 -6.81
CA SER A 57 -7.90 -5.44 -5.55
C SER A 57 -8.40 -4.47 -4.46
N PRO A 58 -9.16 -4.94 -3.46
CA PRO A 58 -9.66 -4.07 -2.39
C PRO A 58 -8.55 -3.28 -1.67
N ALA A 59 -7.40 -3.92 -1.44
CA ALA A 59 -6.24 -3.28 -0.84
C ALA A 59 -5.64 -2.18 -1.73
N GLU A 60 -5.61 -2.39 -3.04
CA GLU A 60 -5.12 -1.39 -4.00
C GLU A 60 -6.03 -0.18 -4.04
N MET A 61 -7.35 -0.37 -4.00
CA MET A 61 -8.30 0.75 -3.92
C MET A 61 -8.12 1.58 -2.65
N LEU A 62 -7.89 0.93 -1.51
CA LEU A 62 -7.79 1.61 -0.22
C LEU A 62 -6.41 2.24 0.03
N MET A 63 -5.33 1.60 -0.40
CA MET A 63 -3.96 2.04 -0.11
C MET A 63 -3.22 2.67 -1.30
N GLY A 64 -3.82 2.67 -2.49
CA GLY A 64 -3.20 3.17 -3.72
C GLY A 64 -1.93 2.41 -4.12
N ARG A 65 -1.76 1.17 -3.63
CA ARG A 65 -0.58 0.33 -3.87
C ARG A 65 -0.93 -1.14 -3.79
N LYS A 66 -0.10 -1.95 -4.45
CA LYS A 66 -0.22 -3.40 -4.39
C LYS A 66 0.42 -3.97 -3.14
N LEU A 67 -0.28 -4.89 -2.48
CA LEU A 67 0.25 -5.65 -1.34
C LEU A 67 1.04 -6.87 -1.83
N ARG A 68 2.01 -7.30 -1.01
CA ARG A 68 2.71 -8.57 -1.22
C ARG A 68 1.79 -9.72 -0.81
N GLY A 69 1.46 -10.59 -1.76
CA GLY A 69 0.69 -11.81 -1.54
C GLY A 69 1.55 -13.07 -1.63
N ARG A 70 0.89 -14.23 -1.62
CA ARG A 70 1.54 -15.55 -1.78
C ARG A 70 1.91 -15.86 -3.23
N LEU A 71 1.24 -15.23 -4.18
CA LEU A 71 1.58 -15.37 -5.59
C LEU A 71 2.86 -14.58 -5.89
N PRO A 72 3.82 -15.18 -6.62
CA PRO A 72 5.01 -14.46 -7.02
C PRO A 72 4.61 -13.32 -7.94
N GLU A 73 5.03 -12.11 -7.59
CA GLU A 73 4.74 -10.92 -8.36
C GLU A 73 6.03 -10.17 -8.71
N ALA A 74 6.06 -9.55 -9.89
CA ALA A 74 7.19 -8.73 -10.30
C ALA A 74 7.42 -7.59 -9.29
N LYS A 75 8.66 -7.46 -8.80
CA LYS A 75 9.06 -6.44 -7.82
C LYS A 75 8.72 -5.02 -8.29
N SER A 76 8.72 -4.77 -9.59
CA SER A 76 8.34 -3.50 -10.21
C SER A 76 6.90 -3.09 -9.92
N ARG A 77 5.96 -4.04 -9.82
CA ARG A 77 4.54 -3.80 -9.53
C ARG A 77 4.25 -3.52 -8.05
N LEU A 78 5.15 -3.96 -7.16
CA LEU A 78 5.05 -3.76 -5.72
C LEU A 78 5.66 -2.41 -5.27
N GLN A 79 6.43 -1.76 -6.12
CA GLN A 79 7.08 -0.49 -5.81
C GLN A 79 6.12 0.69 -6.03
N THR A 80 5.85 1.42 -4.95
CA THR A 80 5.11 2.69 -5.01
C THR A 80 6.02 3.83 -5.44
N LYS A 81 5.43 4.92 -5.96
CA LYS A 81 6.16 6.15 -6.28
C LYS A 81 6.95 6.66 -5.06
N ALA A 82 6.31 6.66 -3.88
CA ALA A 82 6.95 7.05 -2.63
C ALA A 82 8.15 6.16 -2.28
N SER A 83 8.04 4.84 -2.43
CA SER A 83 9.15 3.91 -2.18
C SER A 83 10.32 4.11 -3.15
N LYS A 84 10.04 4.41 -4.42
CA LYS A 84 11.08 4.72 -5.41
C LYS A 84 11.82 6.01 -5.06
N LEU A 85 11.10 7.07 -4.70
CA LEU A 85 11.69 8.34 -4.27
C LEU A 85 12.53 8.15 -3.00
N ALA A 86 12.03 7.42 -2.01
CA ALA A 86 12.79 7.12 -0.79
C ALA A 86 14.08 6.34 -1.10
N SER A 87 14.02 5.37 -2.02
CA SER A 87 15.20 4.60 -2.44
C SER A 87 16.22 5.50 -3.15
N GLN A 88 15.76 6.38 -4.04
CA GLN A 88 16.63 7.32 -4.75
C GLN A 88 17.31 8.29 -3.78
N THR A 89 16.53 8.94 -2.90
CA THR A 89 17.10 9.86 -1.90
C THR A 89 18.08 9.17 -0.95
N PHE A 90 17.87 7.89 -0.63
CA PHE A 90 18.83 7.11 0.15
C PHE A 90 20.15 6.89 -0.62
N ILE A 91 20.06 6.52 -1.91
CA ILE A 91 21.22 6.34 -2.79
C ILE A 91 21.99 7.66 -2.93
N ASP A 92 21.29 8.78 -3.16
CA ASP A 92 21.91 10.10 -3.31
C ASP A 92 22.67 10.51 -2.04
N ARG A 93 22.10 10.25 -0.85
CA ARG A 93 22.77 10.48 0.44
C ARG A 93 24.02 9.63 0.59
N GLN A 94 23.93 8.33 0.27
CA GLN A 94 25.07 7.40 0.32
C GLN A 94 26.20 7.86 -0.61
N GLN A 95 25.88 8.25 -1.83
CA GLN A 95 26.85 8.76 -2.80
C GLN A 95 27.53 10.04 -2.30
N LYS A 96 26.76 10.97 -1.72
CA LYS A 96 27.32 12.19 -1.12
C LYS A 96 28.35 11.88 -0.03
N HIS A 97 28.07 10.95 0.88
CA HIS A 97 29.01 10.56 1.94
C HIS A 97 30.28 9.89 1.38
N LYS A 98 30.16 9.05 0.35
CA LYS A 98 31.32 8.46 -0.34
C LYS A 98 32.21 9.52 -0.96
N ASN A 99 31.63 10.42 -1.74
CA ASN A 99 32.36 11.51 -2.39
C ASN A 99 33.08 12.41 -1.38
N ILE A 100 32.44 12.70 -0.23
CA ILE A 100 33.06 13.44 0.88
C ILE A 100 34.24 12.66 1.46
N THR A 101 34.07 11.36 1.71
CA THR A 101 35.11 10.52 2.32
C THR A 101 36.30 10.34 1.37
N GLU A 102 36.05 10.14 0.08
CA GLU A 102 37.06 10.08 -0.97
C GLU A 102 37.81 11.41 -1.13
N GLY A 103 37.10 12.54 -1.08
CA GLY A 103 37.70 13.87 -1.12
C GLY A 103 38.58 14.18 0.11
N ILE A 104 38.14 13.79 1.31
CA ILE A 104 38.94 13.91 2.54
C ILE A 104 40.18 12.99 2.45
N GLY A 105 40.04 11.78 1.90
CA GLY A 105 41.15 10.86 1.67
C GLY A 105 42.23 11.42 0.74
N PHE A 106 41.85 12.14 -0.31
CA PHE A 106 42.79 12.77 -1.26
C PHE A 106 43.52 13.99 -0.67
N HIS A 107 42.84 14.78 0.16
CA HIS A 107 43.50 15.83 0.92
C HIS A 107 44.44 15.23 1.98
N ASN A 108 44.05 14.09 2.56
CA ASN A 108 44.87 13.39 3.55
C ASN A 108 46.13 12.72 2.99
N SER A 109 46.10 12.19 1.78
CA SER A 109 47.29 11.63 1.14
C SER A 109 48.30 12.71 0.72
N GLN A 110 47.84 13.91 0.33
CA GLN A 110 48.73 15.00 -0.04
C GLN A 110 49.60 15.46 1.13
N TRP A 111 49.03 15.70 2.32
CA TRP A 111 49.85 16.09 3.48
C TRP A 111 50.76 14.96 3.99
N ALA A 112 50.40 13.70 3.76
CA ALA A 112 51.23 12.55 4.15
C ALA A 112 52.50 12.43 3.30
N THR A 113 52.49 12.93 2.06
CA THR A 113 53.63 12.86 1.14
C THR A 113 54.56 14.06 1.25
N THR A 114 54.09 15.20 1.80
CA THR A 114 54.87 16.44 1.94
C THR A 114 55.70 16.53 3.22
N CYS A 115 55.59 15.56 4.13
CA CYS A 115 56.29 15.56 5.43
C CYS A 115 57.52 14.63 5.50
N SER A 116 58.12 14.24 4.37
CA SER A 116 59.41 13.50 4.33
C SER A 116 60.56 14.40 3.93
#